data_AF-A0A8J2QAK1-F1
#
_entry.id   AF-A0A8J2QAK1-F1
#
_cell.length_a   1.000
_cell.length_b   1.000
_cell.length_c   1.000
_cell.angle_alpha   90.00
_cell.angle_beta   90.00
_cell.angle_gamma   90.00
#
_symmetry.space_group_name_H-M   'P 1'
#
loop_
_entity.id
_entity.type
_entity.pdbx_description
1 polymer ?
#
loop_
_entity_poly.entity_id
_entity_poly.type
_entity_poly.pdbx_seq_one_letter_code
_entity_poly.pdbx_strand_id
1 'polypeptide(L)'
;MIMETHYLFQNCKTSNDKNRGGGLPFWRVFMDYRMDKPITADSINNGSQYATSINNLKDIEQISECTSEASHENNIQTGNGATKKRQTIGSFNLGAVFAEAEASDNLLERKQFNLKLVKEFRIEDGTTGFGYDMIFNDGIDERLKSVIIDEPYLRNKSQIINLVAFCELLVSGAPNLREIVLCTQAEQTASRELWLQLRQLRIDLMLRDIVLKMKYSGTMHDREIRFDNGWTYRIGRGLDYFQKQQPLTLGITDFNLRKCQETSICILREMRRKDNM
;
A
#
# COMPACT_ATOMS: atom_id res chain seq x y z
N MET A 1 -10.19 14.86 -60.30
CA MET A 1 -11.35 15.76 -60.14
C MET A 1 -11.64 15.84 -58.65
N ILE A 2 -11.34 16.98 -58.06
CA ILE A 2 -11.51 17.34 -56.65
C ILE A 2 -12.98 17.74 -56.46
N MET A 3 -13.62 17.32 -55.36
CA MET A 3 -14.82 17.91 -54.74
C MET A 3 -15.01 17.18 -53.40
N GLU A 4 -14.36 17.61 -52.32
CA GLU A 4 -14.83 18.56 -51.30
C GLU A 4 -16.08 18.16 -50.49
N THR A 5 -15.86 18.25 -49.18
CA THR A 5 -16.70 18.05 -48.00
C THR A 5 -17.88 19.02 -47.92
N HIS A 6 -19.00 18.61 -47.33
CA HIS A 6 -19.83 19.52 -46.52
C HIS A 6 -20.53 18.78 -45.37
N TYR A 7 -20.11 19.15 -44.15
CA TYR A 7 -20.83 18.95 -42.91
C TYR A 7 -22.07 19.88 -42.88
N LEU A 8 -23.20 19.36 -42.41
CA LEU A 8 -24.36 20.17 -42.04
C LEU A 8 -24.61 20.03 -40.53
N PHE A 9 -24.15 21.03 -39.79
CA PHE A 9 -24.67 21.41 -38.48
C PHE A 9 -25.96 22.20 -38.70
N GLN A 10 -27.07 21.77 -38.09
CA GLN A 10 -28.23 22.63 -37.87
C GLN A 10 -28.32 22.98 -36.38
N ASN A 11 -28.21 24.28 -36.12
CA ASN A 11 -28.49 24.94 -34.86
C ASN A 11 -30.01 25.01 -34.63
N CYS A 12 -30.46 24.69 -33.42
CA CYS A 12 -31.73 25.22 -32.90
C CYS A 12 -31.43 26.09 -31.68
N LYS A 13 -31.94 27.34 -31.73
CA LYS A 13 -31.72 28.41 -30.77
C LYS A 13 -32.56 28.24 -29.51
N THR A 14 -31.91 28.46 -28.38
CA THR A 14 -32.33 29.19 -27.16
C THR A 14 -33.82 29.21 -26.77
N SER A 15 -34.12 28.62 -25.61
CA SER A 15 -35.03 29.23 -24.64
C SER A 15 -34.37 29.21 -23.26
N ASN A 16 -34.45 30.35 -22.58
CA ASN A 16 -34.02 30.56 -21.20
C ASN A 16 -34.86 29.68 -20.27
N ASP A 17 -34.21 28.94 -19.37
CA ASP A 17 -34.78 28.75 -18.04
C ASP A 17 -33.69 28.69 -16.98
N LYS A 18 -33.86 29.59 -16.00
CA LYS A 18 -33.04 29.69 -14.80
C LYS A 18 -33.53 28.62 -13.84
N ASN A 19 -32.69 27.67 -13.45
CA ASN A 19 -32.86 26.99 -12.18
C ASN A 19 -31.53 26.75 -11.47
N ARG A 20 -31.46 27.36 -10.29
CA ARG A 20 -30.40 27.23 -9.29
C ARG A 20 -30.59 25.87 -8.61
N GLY A 21 -29.66 24.95 -8.82
CA GLY A 21 -29.51 23.73 -8.02
C GLY A 21 -28.16 23.75 -7.34
N GLY A 22 -28.08 24.41 -6.18
CA GLY A 22 -26.88 24.39 -5.34
C GLY A 22 -26.66 22.99 -4.77
N GLY A 23 -25.68 22.27 -5.31
CA GLY A 23 -25.16 21.05 -4.70
C GLY A 23 -24.58 21.39 -3.33
N LEU A 24 -25.11 20.75 -2.29
CA LEU A 24 -24.61 20.87 -0.92
C LEU A 24 -23.14 20.44 -0.86
N PRO A 25 -22.25 21.20 -0.21
CA PRO A 25 -20.86 20.80 -0.07
C PRO A 25 -20.74 19.56 0.84
N PHE A 26 -19.86 18.64 0.44
CA PHE A 26 -19.60 17.30 0.99
C PHE A 26 -19.37 17.23 2.52
N TRP A 27 -19.08 18.35 3.18
CA TRP A 27 -18.89 18.46 4.63
C TRP A 27 -20.17 18.25 5.46
N ARG A 28 -21.36 18.29 4.84
CA ARG A 28 -22.65 18.15 5.55
C ARG A 28 -23.11 16.71 5.80
N VAL A 29 -22.44 15.71 5.21
CA VAL A 29 -22.70 14.27 5.47
C VAL A 29 -22.04 13.80 6.78
N PHE A 30 -21.17 14.62 7.38
CA PHE A 30 -20.34 14.23 8.53
C PHE A 30 -20.90 14.62 9.92
N MET A 31 -22.17 15.07 10.03
CA MET A 31 -22.74 15.53 11.32
C MET A 31 -24.05 14.83 11.76
N ASP A 32 -24.60 13.90 10.98
CA ASP A 32 -25.85 13.19 11.35
C ASP A 32 -25.63 11.84 12.05
N TYR A 33 -24.39 11.47 12.40
CA TYR A 33 -24.12 10.24 13.16
C TYR A 33 -23.98 10.45 14.67
N ARG A 34 -24.58 11.51 15.22
CA ARG A 34 -24.59 11.72 16.68
C ARG A 34 -25.81 12.45 17.19
N MET A 35 -27.00 11.94 16.93
CA MET A 35 -28.17 12.14 17.79
C MET A 35 -29.10 10.93 17.65
N ASP A 36 -29.04 10.02 18.63
CA ASP A 36 -30.23 9.33 19.12
C ASP A 36 -29.92 8.73 20.51
N LYS A 37 -30.43 9.42 21.53
CA LYS A 37 -30.80 8.83 22.82
C LYS A 37 -32.30 9.02 22.97
N PRO A 38 -32.98 8.07 23.61
CA PRO A 38 -34.00 8.43 24.58
C PRO A 38 -33.57 8.06 25.99
N ILE A 39 -33.74 9.03 26.89
CA ILE A 39 -33.62 8.90 28.35
C ILE A 39 -34.96 8.36 28.86
N THR A 40 -34.93 7.35 29.73
CA THR A 40 -35.93 7.17 30.79
C THR A 40 -35.26 7.49 32.11
N ALA A 41 -35.86 8.41 32.85
CA ALA A 41 -35.45 8.81 34.19
C ALA A 41 -36.18 7.94 35.21
N ASP A 42 -35.44 7.46 36.21
CA ASP A 42 -35.89 7.46 37.60
C ASP A 42 -34.67 7.53 38.53
N SER A 43 -34.90 8.22 39.63
CA SER A 43 -33.98 8.92 40.53
C SER A 43 -33.27 8.07 41.59
N ILE A 44 -32.07 8.51 42.05
CA ILE A 44 -31.74 8.95 43.43
C ILE A 44 -30.21 8.94 43.69
N ASN A 45 -29.69 10.13 44.03
CA ASN A 45 -28.55 10.51 44.90
C ASN A 45 -27.39 9.53 45.22
N ASN A 46 -26.15 9.94 44.94
CA ASN A 46 -25.27 10.65 45.90
C ASN A 46 -23.89 10.96 45.30
N GLY A 47 -23.33 12.10 45.69
CA GLY A 47 -22.18 12.73 45.03
C GLY A 47 -20.79 12.24 45.41
N SER A 48 -19.80 12.70 44.65
CA SER A 48 -18.47 13.07 45.14
C SER A 48 -17.74 13.88 44.06
N GLN A 49 -17.05 14.90 44.55
CA GLN A 49 -16.25 15.94 43.90
C GLN A 49 -15.09 15.38 43.05
N TYR A 50 -14.68 16.07 41.98
CA TYR A 50 -13.52 16.98 41.96
C TYR A 50 -13.22 17.52 40.55
N ALA A 51 -12.59 18.69 40.55
CA ALA A 51 -12.53 19.67 39.48
C ALA A 51 -11.39 19.49 38.45
N THR A 52 -11.66 19.98 37.24
CA THR A 52 -10.82 20.76 36.30
C THR A 52 -9.29 20.58 36.31
N SER A 53 -8.69 20.35 35.12
CA SER A 53 -7.77 21.31 34.48
C SER A 53 -7.31 20.88 33.09
N ILE A 54 -7.50 21.81 32.16
CA ILE A 54 -6.88 21.89 30.82
C ILE A 54 -5.45 22.38 31.01
N ASN A 55 -4.47 21.83 30.26
CA ASN A 55 -3.37 22.54 29.59
C ASN A 55 -2.19 21.60 29.24
N ASN A 56 -1.89 21.52 27.95
CA ASN A 56 -0.61 21.90 27.33
C ASN A 56 -0.17 20.96 26.20
N LEU A 57 -0.25 21.54 25.01
CA LEU A 57 0.39 21.17 23.77
C LEU A 57 1.74 21.91 23.75
N LYS A 58 2.87 21.18 23.69
CA LYS A 58 4.18 21.61 23.15
C LYS A 58 5.19 20.46 23.35
N ASP A 59 6.15 20.41 22.43
CA ASP A 59 7.38 19.60 22.41
C ASP A 59 7.25 18.24 21.71
N ILE A 60 7.67 18.19 20.43
CA ILE A 60 8.80 17.41 19.91
C ILE A 60 8.98 17.81 18.44
N GLU A 61 9.75 18.87 18.22
CA GLU A 61 10.62 19.05 17.05
C GLU A 61 12.05 19.07 17.58
N GLN A 62 13.01 18.67 16.75
CA GLN A 62 14.47 18.62 16.92
C GLN A 62 15.08 17.22 17.15
N ILE A 63 15.50 16.59 16.05
CA ILE A 63 16.75 15.82 16.01
C ILE A 63 17.53 16.30 14.79
N SER A 64 18.67 16.94 15.06
CA SER A 64 19.63 17.45 14.09
C SER A 64 20.64 16.38 13.67
N GLU A 65 21.26 16.65 12.53
CA GLU A 65 22.37 15.96 11.86
C GLU A 65 23.48 15.41 12.79
N CYS A 66 24.05 14.28 12.38
CA CYS A 66 25.31 13.79 12.89
C CYS A 66 26.24 13.46 11.71
N THR A 67 27.22 14.33 11.48
CA THR A 67 28.36 14.12 10.60
C THR A 67 29.47 13.40 11.36
N SER A 68 30.05 12.39 10.72
CA SER A 68 31.16 11.60 11.22
C SER A 68 32.48 12.10 10.64
N GLU A 69 33.40 12.57 11.48
CA GLU A 69 34.83 12.62 11.19
C GLU A 69 35.61 12.14 12.42
N ALA A 70 36.54 11.21 12.18
CA ALA A 70 37.42 10.62 13.19
C ALA A 70 38.88 10.96 12.83
N SER A 71 39.63 11.45 13.80
CA SER A 71 41.10 11.40 13.79
C SER A 71 41.69 11.44 15.21
N HIS A 72 42.25 10.28 15.60
CA HIS A 72 43.49 10.01 16.34
C HIS A 72 44.10 10.91 17.45
N GLU A 73 44.49 10.19 18.52
CA GLU A 73 45.74 10.24 19.34
C GLU A 73 45.82 10.92 20.73
N ASN A 74 45.96 10.06 21.75
CA ASN A 74 46.88 10.02 22.92
C ASN A 74 47.06 11.26 23.84
N ASN A 75 46.81 11.15 25.15
CA ASN A 75 47.72 10.60 26.20
C ASN A 75 47.35 11.08 27.65
N ILE A 76 47.39 10.14 28.61
CA ILE A 76 47.76 10.18 30.06
C ILE A 76 47.43 11.43 30.95
N GLN A 77 46.69 11.26 32.08
CA GLN A 77 47.24 11.15 33.47
C GLN A 77 46.15 11.12 34.59
N THR A 78 46.25 10.08 35.44
CA THR A 78 46.00 9.96 36.89
C THR A 78 45.02 10.86 37.66
N GLY A 79 44.16 10.23 38.49
CA GLY A 79 43.81 10.79 39.81
C GLY A 79 42.40 10.51 40.36
N ASN A 80 42.37 9.67 41.40
CA ASN A 80 41.43 9.64 42.53
C ASN A 80 40.00 9.07 42.37
N GLY A 81 39.70 8.19 43.34
CA GLY A 81 38.52 7.35 43.41
C GLY A 81 37.21 8.09 43.69
N ALA A 82 36.16 7.59 43.05
CA ALA A 82 34.81 7.58 43.56
C ALA A 82 34.13 6.31 43.05
N THR A 83 33.68 5.45 43.97
CA THR A 83 32.82 4.29 43.72
C THR A 83 31.51 4.75 43.07
N LYS A 84 31.48 4.80 41.73
CA LYS A 84 30.24 4.84 40.95
C LYS A 84 29.82 3.40 40.66
N LYS A 85 28.73 2.95 41.30
CA LYS A 85 27.97 1.77 40.87
C LYS A 85 27.66 1.94 39.39
N ARG A 86 28.37 1.19 38.56
CA ARG A 86 28.10 1.05 37.13
C ARG A 86 26.73 0.36 37.03
N GLN A 87 25.68 1.13 36.76
CA GLN A 87 24.42 0.54 36.31
C GLN A 87 24.75 -0.21 35.04
N THR A 88 24.67 -1.54 35.12
CA THR A 88 24.79 -2.44 33.98
C THR A 88 23.66 -2.08 33.02
N ILE A 89 24.03 -1.39 31.94
CA ILE A 89 23.25 -1.31 30.71
C ILE A 89 22.83 -2.76 30.42
N GLY A 90 21.53 -2.99 30.34
CA GLY A 90 20.95 -4.32 30.17
C GLY A 90 21.73 -5.10 29.12
N SER A 91 22.14 -6.31 29.49
CA SER A 91 22.84 -7.23 28.59
C SER A 91 22.02 -7.35 27.30
N PHE A 92 22.48 -6.69 26.25
CA PHE A 92 21.99 -6.93 24.90
C PHE A 92 22.40 -8.37 24.57
N ASN A 93 21.43 -9.28 24.58
CA ASN A 93 21.69 -10.67 24.26
C ASN A 93 21.89 -10.80 22.77
N LEU A 94 23.13 -10.54 22.35
CA LEU A 94 23.56 -10.59 20.96
C LEU A 94 23.33 -11.98 20.34
N GLY A 95 23.41 -13.05 21.15
CA GLY A 95 23.10 -14.41 20.70
C GLY A 95 21.64 -14.62 20.34
N ALA A 96 20.70 -13.97 21.05
CA ALA A 96 19.29 -14.03 20.70
C ALA A 96 19.00 -13.33 19.36
N VAL A 97 19.65 -12.19 19.11
CA VAL A 97 19.51 -11.43 17.85
C VAL A 97 20.06 -12.23 16.66
N PHE A 98 21.22 -12.86 16.81
CA PHE A 98 21.78 -13.72 15.75
C PHE A 98 20.94 -14.97 15.51
N ALA A 99 20.44 -15.63 16.57
CA ALA A 99 19.56 -16.78 16.43
C ALA A 99 18.23 -16.42 15.74
N GLU A 100 17.68 -15.23 16.00
CA GLU A 100 16.47 -14.75 15.35
C GLU A 100 16.69 -14.44 13.85
N ALA A 101 17.83 -13.82 13.51
CA ALA A 101 18.23 -13.60 12.12
C ALA A 101 18.43 -14.93 11.36
N GLU A 102 19.21 -15.86 11.93
CA GLU A 102 19.45 -17.19 11.35
C GLU A 102 18.17 -18.02 11.20
N ALA A 103 17.24 -17.92 12.15
CA ALA A 103 15.94 -18.58 12.06
C ALA A 103 15.07 -17.98 10.93
N SER A 104 15.15 -16.66 10.74
CA SER A 104 14.42 -15.97 9.68
C SER A 104 14.95 -16.31 8.27
N ASP A 105 16.27 -16.38 8.13
CA ASP A 105 16.94 -16.76 6.87
C ASP A 105 16.65 -18.22 6.51
N ASN A 106 16.74 -19.14 7.47
CA ASN A 106 16.35 -20.53 7.28
C ASN A 106 14.86 -20.68 6.91
N LEU A 107 13.98 -19.85 7.45
CA LEU A 107 12.56 -19.86 7.10
C LEU A 107 12.32 -19.37 5.67
N LEU A 108 13.05 -18.35 5.23
CA LEU A 108 13.01 -17.83 3.86
C LEU A 108 13.48 -18.88 2.85
N GLU A 109 14.63 -19.52 3.10
CA GLU A 109 15.12 -20.62 2.26
C GLU A 109 14.12 -21.78 2.21
N ARG A 110 13.59 -22.20 3.37
CA ARG A 110 12.56 -23.25 3.43
C ARG A 110 11.29 -22.88 2.67
N LYS A 111 10.86 -21.61 2.69
CA LYS A 111 9.71 -21.15 1.90
C LYS A 111 10.01 -21.23 0.40
N GLN A 112 11.22 -20.90 -0.02
CA GLN A 112 11.62 -20.95 -1.42
C GLN A 112 11.60 -22.38 -1.99
N PHE A 113 11.95 -23.40 -1.21
CA PHE A 113 11.85 -24.82 -1.62
C PHE A 113 10.43 -25.42 -1.57
N ASN A 114 9.45 -24.74 -0.97
CA ASN A 114 8.06 -25.20 -0.92
C ASN A 114 7.17 -24.61 -2.02
N LEU A 115 7.70 -23.74 -2.89
CA LEU A 115 6.95 -23.17 -4.00
C LEU A 115 7.04 -24.06 -5.25
N LYS A 116 5.88 -24.50 -5.75
CA LYS A 116 5.75 -25.20 -7.02
C LYS A 116 5.42 -24.21 -8.13
N LEU A 117 6.15 -24.27 -9.25
CA LEU A 117 5.79 -23.53 -10.46
C LEU A 117 4.46 -24.07 -11.03
N VAL A 118 3.48 -23.19 -11.18
CA VAL A 118 2.16 -23.51 -11.74
C VAL A 118 2.08 -23.10 -13.20
N LYS A 119 2.49 -21.87 -13.50
CA LYS A 119 2.51 -21.30 -14.85
C LYS A 119 3.75 -20.42 -15.02
N GLU A 120 4.34 -20.47 -16.20
CA GLU A 120 5.38 -19.54 -16.64
C GLU A 120 5.11 -19.17 -18.09
N PHE A 121 5.08 -17.88 -18.38
CA PHE A 121 4.89 -17.40 -19.74
C PHE A 121 5.47 -16.00 -19.91
N ARG A 122 5.60 -15.59 -21.17
CA ARG A 122 6.06 -14.26 -21.57
C ARG A 122 4.90 -13.53 -22.24
N ILE A 123 4.69 -12.28 -21.84
CA ILE A 123 3.85 -11.33 -22.56
C ILE A 123 4.76 -10.66 -23.60
N GLU A 124 4.39 -10.77 -24.87
CA GLU A 124 5.10 -10.10 -25.97
C GLU A 124 4.73 -8.62 -26.04
N ASP A 125 5.65 -7.79 -26.54
CA ASP A 125 5.41 -6.35 -26.67
C ASP A 125 4.23 -6.05 -27.60
N GLY A 126 3.36 -5.13 -27.19
CA GLY A 126 2.21 -4.68 -27.97
C GLY A 126 0.99 -5.60 -27.91
N THR A 127 1.07 -6.76 -27.24
CA THR A 127 -0.07 -7.67 -27.08
C THR A 127 -1.11 -7.15 -26.08
N THR A 128 -2.32 -7.68 -26.17
CA THR A 128 -3.48 -7.30 -25.32
C THR A 128 -4.09 -8.55 -24.70
N GLY A 129 -5.06 -8.40 -23.79
CA GLY A 129 -5.72 -9.53 -23.12
C GLY A 129 -5.03 -9.99 -21.83
N PHE A 130 -4.15 -9.18 -21.27
CA PHE A 130 -3.41 -9.47 -20.04
C PHE A 130 -3.77 -8.48 -18.92
N GLY A 131 -5.05 -8.15 -18.77
CA GLY A 131 -5.55 -7.42 -17.61
C GLY A 131 -5.24 -8.18 -16.31
N TYR A 132 -5.29 -7.47 -15.18
CA TYR A 132 -4.94 -8.09 -13.90
C TYR A 132 -5.83 -9.29 -13.54
N ASP A 133 -7.10 -9.25 -13.93
CA ASP A 133 -8.03 -10.37 -13.80
C ASP A 133 -7.44 -11.64 -14.46
N MET A 134 -6.92 -11.53 -15.68
CA MET A 134 -6.35 -12.69 -16.38
C MET A 134 -5.09 -13.25 -15.70
N ILE A 135 -4.32 -12.41 -15.00
CA ILE A 135 -3.08 -12.81 -14.33
C ILE A 135 -3.36 -13.41 -12.95
N PHE A 136 -4.25 -12.80 -12.16
CA PHE A 136 -4.38 -13.07 -10.72
C PHE A 136 -5.62 -13.89 -10.34
N ASN A 137 -6.56 -14.13 -11.26
CA ASN A 137 -7.85 -14.77 -10.95
C ASN A 137 -7.70 -16.13 -10.23
N ASP A 138 -6.69 -16.93 -10.57
CA ASP A 138 -6.47 -18.25 -9.95
C ASP A 138 -6.22 -18.18 -8.42
N GLY A 139 -5.71 -17.04 -7.93
CA GLY A 139 -5.40 -16.84 -6.51
C GLY A 139 -6.37 -15.97 -5.74
N ILE A 140 -7.37 -15.39 -6.40
CA ILE A 140 -8.35 -14.51 -5.75
C ILE A 140 -9.61 -15.33 -5.47
N ASP A 141 -9.78 -15.70 -4.21
CA ASP A 141 -10.94 -16.45 -3.73
C ASP A 141 -11.35 -16.03 -2.31
N GLU A 142 -12.39 -16.65 -1.76
CA GLU A 142 -12.87 -16.40 -0.40
C GLU A 142 -11.83 -16.68 0.71
N ARG A 143 -10.75 -17.41 0.41
CA ARG A 143 -9.72 -17.76 1.41
C ARG A 143 -8.65 -16.70 1.52
N LEU A 144 -8.54 -15.81 0.53
CA LEU A 144 -7.59 -14.70 0.52
C LEU A 144 -7.96 -13.67 1.60
N LYS A 145 -7.09 -13.48 2.59
CA LYS A 145 -7.31 -12.50 3.68
C LYS A 145 -6.26 -11.40 3.71
N SER A 146 -5.06 -11.67 3.21
CA SER A 146 -3.97 -10.72 3.17
C SER A 146 -3.09 -10.88 1.93
N VAL A 147 -2.63 -9.73 1.42
CA VAL A 147 -1.78 -9.62 0.23
C VAL A 147 -0.54 -8.80 0.57
N ILE A 148 0.63 -9.28 0.17
CA ILE A 148 1.88 -8.51 0.19
C ILE A 148 2.25 -8.16 -1.25
N ILE A 149 2.53 -6.89 -1.49
CA ILE A 149 2.89 -6.33 -2.79
C ILE A 149 4.28 -5.72 -2.65
N ASP A 150 5.30 -6.42 -3.16
CA ASP A 150 6.65 -5.88 -3.30
C ASP A 150 6.73 -5.20 -4.67
N GLU A 151 6.52 -3.87 -4.67
CA GLU A 151 6.59 -3.02 -5.86
C GLU A 151 7.59 -1.87 -5.62
N PRO A 152 8.87 -2.05 -6.00
CA PRO A 152 9.93 -1.12 -5.63
C PRO A 152 9.81 0.25 -6.29
N TYR A 153 9.09 0.37 -7.41
CA TYR A 153 9.09 1.58 -8.24
C TYR A 153 7.71 2.22 -8.34
N LEU A 154 7.26 2.88 -7.27
CA LEU A 154 6.12 3.79 -7.30
C LEU A 154 6.59 5.24 -7.44
N ARG A 155 6.82 5.68 -8.67
CA ARG A 155 7.41 6.99 -9.03
C ARG A 155 6.44 7.93 -9.70
N ASN A 156 5.44 7.41 -10.40
CA ASN A 156 4.54 8.22 -11.22
C ASN A 156 3.07 7.86 -11.01
N LYS A 157 2.19 8.75 -11.48
CA LYS A 157 0.73 8.60 -11.35
C LYS A 157 0.19 7.33 -12.01
N SER A 158 0.74 6.92 -13.16
CA SER A 158 0.29 5.71 -13.86
C SER A 158 0.51 4.46 -13.02
N GLN A 159 1.62 4.38 -12.28
CA GLN A 159 1.90 3.28 -11.37
C GLN A 159 0.93 3.24 -10.19
N ILE A 160 0.50 4.40 -9.68
CA ILE A 160 -0.55 4.45 -8.66
C ILE A 160 -1.89 4.01 -9.24
N ILE A 161 -2.24 4.42 -10.46
CA ILE A 161 -3.45 3.95 -11.13
C ILE A 161 -3.43 2.42 -11.31
N ASN A 162 -2.27 1.87 -11.67
CA ASN A 162 -2.06 0.42 -11.79
C ASN A 162 -2.26 -0.29 -10.44
N LEU A 163 -1.71 0.26 -9.35
CA LEU A 163 -1.94 -0.25 -7.99
C LEU A 163 -3.42 -0.18 -7.59
N VAL A 164 -4.09 0.94 -7.87
CA VAL A 164 -5.53 1.11 -7.58
C VAL A 164 -6.36 0.07 -8.32
N ALA A 165 -6.15 -0.11 -9.62
CA ALA A 165 -6.86 -1.10 -10.41
C ALA A 165 -6.62 -2.54 -9.91
N PHE A 166 -5.41 -2.85 -9.43
CA PHE A 166 -5.14 -4.12 -8.77
C PHE A 166 -5.90 -4.26 -7.44
N CYS A 167 -5.95 -3.20 -6.62
CA CYS A 167 -6.75 -3.19 -5.39
C CYS A 167 -8.25 -3.35 -5.68
N GLU A 168 -8.79 -2.74 -6.75
CA GLU A 168 -10.19 -2.91 -7.17
C GLU A 168 -10.51 -4.38 -7.48
N LEU A 169 -9.62 -5.06 -8.22
CA LEU A 169 -9.75 -6.49 -8.49
C LEU A 169 -9.78 -7.32 -7.20
N LEU A 170 -8.85 -7.04 -6.27
CA LEU A 170 -8.80 -7.73 -4.98
C LEU A 170 -10.08 -7.51 -4.16
N VAL A 171 -10.54 -6.27 -4.04
CA VAL A 171 -11.76 -5.92 -3.29
C VAL A 171 -12.99 -6.59 -3.90
N SER A 172 -13.07 -6.67 -5.23
CA SER A 172 -14.19 -7.28 -5.94
C SER A 172 -14.20 -8.81 -5.80
N GLY A 173 -13.04 -9.45 -5.88
CA GLY A 173 -12.94 -10.91 -5.92
C GLY A 173 -12.70 -11.62 -4.57
N ALA A 174 -12.18 -10.92 -3.55
CA ALA A 174 -11.83 -11.50 -2.26
C ALA A 174 -12.68 -10.92 -1.11
N PRO A 175 -13.86 -11.50 -0.79
CA PRO A 175 -14.77 -10.95 0.23
C PRO A 175 -14.19 -10.92 1.65
N ASN A 176 -13.20 -11.78 1.92
CA ASN A 176 -12.55 -11.92 3.23
C ASN A 176 -11.21 -11.18 3.33
N LEU A 177 -10.84 -10.39 2.31
CA LEU A 177 -9.65 -9.55 2.35
C LEU A 177 -9.75 -8.52 3.49
N ARG A 178 -8.70 -8.42 4.30
CA ARG A 178 -8.62 -7.46 5.43
C ARG A 178 -7.32 -6.67 5.46
N GLU A 179 -6.27 -7.14 4.79
CA GLU A 179 -4.97 -6.50 4.83
C GLU A 179 -4.26 -6.49 3.47
N ILE A 180 -3.69 -5.35 3.13
CA ILE A 180 -2.74 -5.20 2.03
C ILE A 180 -1.47 -4.58 2.59
N VAL A 181 -0.33 -5.22 2.36
CA VAL A 181 1.00 -4.69 2.72
C VAL A 181 1.71 -4.29 1.44
N LEU A 182 1.89 -2.99 1.25
CA LEU A 182 2.67 -2.44 0.14
C LEU A 182 4.09 -2.17 0.61
N CYS A 183 5.05 -2.85 -0.01
CA CYS A 183 6.47 -2.68 0.17
C CYS A 183 7.03 -1.94 -1.06
N THR A 184 7.55 -0.73 -0.86
CA THR A 184 8.13 0.09 -1.95
C THR A 184 9.47 0.69 -1.52
N GLN A 185 10.25 1.20 -2.46
CA GLN A 185 11.40 2.03 -2.08
C GLN A 185 10.93 3.38 -1.55
N ALA A 186 11.59 3.88 -0.49
CA ALA A 186 11.45 5.27 -0.07
C ALA A 186 12.21 6.15 -1.06
N GLU A 187 11.50 6.68 -2.05
CA GLU A 187 12.11 7.56 -3.03
C GLU A 187 12.13 9.00 -2.48
N GLN A 188 13.33 9.56 -2.29
CA GLN A 188 13.50 10.94 -1.79
C GLN A 188 12.88 11.99 -2.75
N THR A 189 12.71 11.63 -4.02
CA THR A 189 12.12 12.47 -5.07
C THR A 189 10.63 12.22 -5.29
N ALA A 190 9.99 11.32 -4.54
CA ALA A 190 8.56 11.07 -4.66
C ALA A 190 7.79 12.36 -4.37
N SER A 191 7.06 12.84 -5.40
CA SER A 191 6.30 14.07 -5.29
C SER A 191 5.27 13.98 -4.15
N ARG A 192 5.05 15.10 -3.46
CA ARG A 192 3.99 15.25 -2.44
C ARG A 192 2.63 14.76 -2.94
N GLU A 193 2.36 14.94 -4.22
CA GLU A 193 1.13 14.50 -4.89
C GLU A 193 0.97 12.97 -4.86
N LEU A 194 2.04 12.22 -5.12
CA LEU A 194 2.03 10.76 -5.07
C LEU A 194 1.65 10.24 -3.67
N TRP A 195 2.22 10.87 -2.65
CA TRP A 195 1.94 10.56 -1.24
C TRP A 195 0.48 10.85 -0.86
N LEU A 196 -0.09 11.94 -1.38
CA LEU A 196 -1.52 12.25 -1.20
C LEU A 196 -2.40 11.20 -1.87
N GLN A 197 -2.05 10.73 -3.06
CA GLN A 197 -2.79 9.68 -3.77
C GLN A 197 -2.74 8.35 -3.02
N LEU A 198 -1.57 7.93 -2.51
CA LEU A 198 -1.44 6.72 -1.70
C LEU A 198 -2.21 6.83 -0.37
N ARG A 199 -2.21 8.01 0.26
CA ARG A 199 -3.03 8.27 1.44
C ARG A 199 -4.52 8.18 1.12
N GLN A 200 -4.95 8.70 -0.02
CA GLN A 200 -6.34 8.61 -0.45
C GLN A 200 -6.76 7.15 -0.67
N LEU A 201 -5.93 6.35 -1.33
CA LEU A 201 -6.16 4.91 -1.50
C LEU A 201 -6.26 4.20 -0.14
N ARG A 202 -5.37 4.53 0.82
CA ARG A 202 -5.43 3.97 2.17
C ARG A 202 -6.76 4.27 2.87
N ILE A 203 -7.26 5.50 2.76
CA ILE A 203 -8.55 5.90 3.36
C ILE A 203 -9.70 5.13 2.69
N ASP A 204 -9.69 5.03 1.36
CA ASP A 204 -10.76 4.36 0.61
C ASP A 204 -10.83 2.85 0.94
N LEU A 205 -9.68 2.19 1.06
CA LEU A 205 -9.60 0.79 1.52
C LEU A 205 -10.09 0.64 2.97
N MET A 206 -9.74 1.58 3.85
CA MET A 206 -10.16 1.55 5.25
C MET A 206 -11.69 1.67 5.41
N LEU A 207 -12.37 2.45 4.55
CA LEU A 207 -13.83 2.52 4.51
C LEU A 207 -14.51 1.18 4.14
N ARG A 208 -13.73 0.22 3.61
CA ARG A 208 -14.15 -1.13 3.26
C ARG A 208 -13.57 -2.19 4.22
N ASP A 209 -13.15 -1.77 5.41
CA ASP A 209 -12.53 -2.62 6.44
C ASP A 209 -11.24 -3.34 5.97
N ILE A 210 -10.50 -2.74 5.02
CA ILE A 210 -9.21 -3.23 4.54
C ILE A 210 -8.09 -2.29 4.96
N VAL A 211 -7.11 -2.82 5.69
CA VAL A 211 -5.96 -2.05 6.15
C VAL A 211 -4.85 -2.07 5.10
N LEU A 212 -4.49 -0.90 4.56
CA LEU A 212 -3.28 -0.74 3.72
C LEU A 212 -2.09 -0.32 4.59
N LYS A 213 -1.13 -1.23 4.82
CA LYS A 213 0.15 -0.97 5.48
C LYS A 213 1.21 -0.63 4.44
N MET A 214 2.00 0.42 4.69
CA MET A 214 3.10 0.81 3.81
C MET A 214 4.43 0.53 4.50
N LYS A 215 5.34 -0.16 3.81
CA LYS A 215 6.69 -0.45 4.24
C LYS A 215 7.67 0.10 3.22
N TYR A 216 8.76 0.68 3.72
CA TYR A 216 9.81 1.24 2.88
C TYR A 216 11.09 0.48 3.07
N SER A 217 11.76 0.15 1.97
CA SER A 217 13.09 -0.45 2.00
C SER A 217 13.94 0.07 0.85
N GLY A 218 15.15 0.53 1.14
CA GLY A 218 16.07 1.07 0.13
C GLY A 218 16.77 0.02 -0.73
N THR A 219 16.65 -1.27 -0.39
CA THR A 219 17.42 -2.36 -1.02
C THR A 219 16.57 -3.38 -1.76
N MET A 220 15.25 -3.17 -1.86
CA MET A 220 14.36 -4.09 -2.56
C MET A 220 14.37 -3.85 -4.06
N HIS A 221 14.56 -4.92 -4.83
CA HIS A 221 14.53 -4.88 -6.30
C HIS A 221 13.51 -5.87 -6.89
N ASP A 222 13.17 -6.88 -6.10
CA ASP A 222 12.27 -7.92 -6.54
C ASP A 222 10.84 -7.39 -6.66
N ARG A 223 10.17 -7.86 -7.70
CA ARG A 223 8.77 -7.56 -8.00
C ARG A 223 7.96 -8.83 -7.76
N GLU A 224 7.38 -8.93 -6.58
CA GLU A 224 6.68 -10.13 -6.12
C GLU A 224 5.38 -9.75 -5.42
N ILE A 225 4.31 -10.46 -5.76
CA ILE A 225 3.02 -10.36 -5.08
C ILE A 225 2.72 -11.69 -4.43
N ARG A 226 2.48 -11.68 -3.12
CA ARG A 226 2.23 -12.87 -2.31
C ARG A 226 0.86 -12.81 -1.68
N PHE A 227 0.11 -13.88 -1.84
CA PHE A 227 -1.19 -14.08 -1.23
C PHE A 227 -1.05 -15.07 -0.07
N ASP A 228 -1.74 -14.82 1.03
CA ASP A 228 -1.69 -15.68 2.21
C ASP A 228 -2.33 -17.06 2.03
N ASN A 229 -3.12 -17.25 0.97
CA ASN A 229 -3.63 -18.54 0.54
C ASN A 229 -2.61 -19.38 -0.27
N GLY A 230 -1.35 -18.92 -0.33
CA GLY A 230 -0.20 -19.67 -0.85
C GLY A 230 0.14 -19.40 -2.31
N TRP A 231 -0.48 -18.40 -2.96
CA TRP A 231 -0.12 -17.99 -4.32
C TRP A 231 0.98 -16.92 -4.31
N THR A 232 1.93 -17.05 -5.24
CA THR A 232 3.00 -16.07 -5.43
C THR A 232 3.12 -15.75 -6.92
N TYR A 233 3.18 -14.46 -7.25
CA TYR A 233 3.30 -13.95 -8.61
C TYR A 233 4.59 -13.15 -8.71
N ARG A 234 5.50 -13.58 -9.59
CA ARG A 234 6.72 -12.85 -9.94
C ARG A 234 6.55 -12.31 -11.34
N ILE A 235 6.54 -10.98 -11.46
CA ILE A 235 6.30 -10.30 -12.74
C ILE A 235 7.51 -9.44 -13.03
N GLY A 236 8.15 -9.66 -14.17
CA GLY A 236 9.40 -8.99 -14.54
C GLY A 236 9.32 -7.47 -14.48
N ARG A 237 8.13 -6.87 -14.65
CA ARG A 237 7.86 -5.42 -14.54
C ARG A 237 6.92 -5.04 -13.39
N GLY A 238 6.51 -5.99 -12.55
CA GLY A 238 5.60 -5.74 -11.44
C GLY A 238 4.20 -5.44 -11.94
N LEU A 239 3.52 -4.46 -11.34
CA LEU A 239 2.21 -4.00 -11.83
C LEU A 239 2.31 -3.05 -13.04
N ASP A 240 3.50 -2.59 -13.42
CA ASP A 240 3.70 -1.56 -14.45
C ASP A 240 4.12 -2.14 -15.82
N TYR A 241 3.43 -3.19 -16.28
CA TYR A 241 3.69 -3.84 -17.57
C TYR A 241 2.80 -3.34 -18.71
N PHE A 242 2.04 -2.26 -18.54
CA PHE A 242 1.22 -1.68 -19.61
C PHE A 242 1.97 -0.60 -20.37
N GLN A 243 1.77 -0.54 -21.70
CA GLN A 243 2.23 0.60 -22.49
C GLN A 243 1.43 1.85 -22.11
N LYS A 244 2.05 3.03 -22.31
CA LYS A 244 1.38 4.31 -22.12
C LYS A 244 0.23 4.43 -23.14
N GLN A 245 -0.97 4.71 -22.64
CA GLN A 245 -2.15 4.91 -23.47
C GLN A 245 -2.27 6.38 -23.91
N GLN A 246 -2.83 6.60 -25.10
CA GLN A 246 -3.24 7.94 -25.51
C GLN A 246 -4.51 8.35 -24.75
N PRO A 247 -4.71 9.63 -24.42
CA PRO A 247 -5.95 10.07 -23.79
C PRO A 247 -7.17 9.71 -24.66
N LEU A 248 -8.26 9.30 -24.02
CA LEU A 248 -9.56 9.02 -24.65
C LEU A 248 -9.56 7.87 -25.69
N THR A 249 -8.68 6.87 -25.52
CA THR A 249 -8.70 5.64 -26.34
C THR A 249 -9.29 4.45 -25.59
N LEU A 250 -9.62 3.38 -26.34
CA LEU A 250 -9.88 2.07 -25.75
C LEU A 250 -8.67 1.62 -24.93
N GLY A 251 -8.92 0.86 -23.87
CA GLY A 251 -7.90 0.47 -22.91
C GLY A 251 -7.71 1.45 -21.76
N ILE A 252 -8.35 2.63 -21.72
CA ILE A 252 -8.18 3.53 -20.56
C ILE A 252 -8.79 2.93 -19.28
N THR A 253 -9.95 2.29 -19.36
CA THR A 253 -10.64 1.70 -18.20
C THR A 253 -10.44 0.19 -18.14
N ASP A 254 -10.65 -0.51 -19.25
CA ASP A 254 -10.47 -1.95 -19.35
C ASP A 254 -9.01 -2.30 -19.67
N PHE A 255 -8.31 -2.89 -18.71
CA PHE A 255 -6.90 -3.26 -18.84
C PHE A 255 -6.68 -4.42 -19.81
N ASN A 256 -7.70 -5.23 -20.12
CA ASN A 256 -7.59 -6.28 -21.14
C ASN A 256 -7.45 -5.71 -22.56
N LEU A 257 -7.88 -4.45 -22.78
CA LEU A 257 -7.74 -3.78 -24.07
C LEU A 257 -6.43 -2.97 -24.19
N ARG A 258 -5.60 -2.92 -23.13
CA ARG A 258 -4.32 -2.20 -23.14
C ARG A 258 -3.23 -3.03 -23.79
N LYS A 259 -2.42 -2.37 -24.62
CA LYS A 259 -1.15 -2.94 -25.08
C LYS A 259 -0.19 -3.10 -23.90
N CYS A 260 0.48 -4.24 -23.84
CA CYS A 260 1.44 -4.57 -22.81
C CYS A 260 2.87 -4.31 -23.30
N GLN A 261 3.75 -3.97 -22.36
CA GLN A 261 5.20 -4.02 -22.54
C GLN A 261 5.65 -5.46 -22.29
N GLU A 262 6.70 -5.85 -22.99
CA GLU A 262 7.26 -7.19 -22.84
C GLU A 262 7.65 -7.49 -21.38
N THR A 263 7.18 -8.63 -20.86
CA THR A 263 7.52 -9.09 -19.51
C THR A 263 7.37 -10.59 -19.34
N SER A 264 8.14 -11.19 -18.44
CA SER A 264 7.98 -12.57 -18.01
C SER A 264 7.13 -12.65 -16.74
N ILE A 265 6.27 -13.65 -16.67
CA ILE A 265 5.41 -13.93 -15.52
C ILE A 265 5.65 -15.36 -15.06
N CYS A 266 5.97 -15.50 -13.77
CA CYS A 266 6.03 -16.79 -13.09
C CYS A 266 4.98 -16.82 -11.98
N ILE A 267 4.08 -17.80 -12.03
CA ILE A 267 3.04 -18.03 -11.03
C ILE A 267 3.40 -19.30 -10.27
N LEU A 268 3.59 -19.15 -8.96
CA LEU A 268 3.95 -20.22 -8.05
C LEU A 268 2.86 -20.46 -7.02
N ARG A 269 2.84 -21.66 -6.47
CA ARG A 269 1.94 -22.04 -5.39
C ARG A 269 2.66 -22.83 -4.33
N GLU A 270 2.46 -22.47 -3.08
CA GLU A 270 2.98 -23.21 -1.92
C GLU A 270 2.40 -24.64 -1.92
N MET A 271 3.29 -25.60 -1.83
CA MET A 271 2.94 -27.01 -1.66
C MET A 271 2.47 -27.19 -0.22
N ARG A 272 1.20 -27.55 -0.03
CA ARG A 272 0.74 -28.02 1.28
C ARG A 272 1.56 -29.25 1.67
N ARG A 273 2.18 -29.22 2.84
CA ARG A 273 2.72 -30.43 3.45
C ARG A 273 1.55 -31.42 3.57
N LYS A 274 1.72 -32.62 3.02
CA LYS A 274 0.90 -33.75 3.42
C LYS A 274 1.30 -34.02 4.87
N ASP A 275 0.60 -33.40 5.81
CA ASP A 275 0.68 -33.86 7.19
C ASP A 275 0.10 -35.28 7.17
N ASN A 276 0.94 -36.26 7.54
CA ASN A 276 0.61 -37.68 7.49
C ASN A 276 -0.68 -37.92 8.27
N MET A 277 -1.72 -38.37 7.54
CA MET A 277 -2.98 -38.85 8.08
C MET A 277 -2.80 -40.19 8.78
#